data_AF-A0A8T5EYP7-F1
#
_entry.id   AF-A0A8T5EYP7-F1
#
_cell.length_a   1.000
_cell.length_b   1.000
_cell.length_c   1.000
_cell.angle_alpha   90.00
_cell.angle_beta   90.00
_cell.angle_gamma   90.00
#
_symmetry.space_group_name_H-M   'P 1'
#
loop_
_entity.id
_entity.type
_entity.pdbx_description
1 polymer ?
#
loop_
_entity_poly.entity_id
_entity_poly.type
_entity_poly.pdbx_seq_one_letter_code
_entity_poly.pdbx_strand_id
1 'polypeptide(L)'
;MKKGFSNEKYLLKQKIKVLDRVKRFNRLYLEIGGKLSADNHAARVLPGYKKTNKIELIKSLKHFGLIYCVNAKDLQSEKTLGKKRRNYQKQVLKDLSDLKKYKINISAVVITRYSKEKAARDFREVLEKKKLQVSIHNEIVGYPKNNILKGLSSQPYIPIENSLIIITGPAGGSGKMAVAMSQIYHEIKQKKKVGFAKFETFPIWNLDLNHPINIAYEAATANLQDENQIDFYHKKAYKKIAVNYNRDIENFKILRKISQKITKKKIPFGYKSPTDMGLNEIKAGIINEEVCSKAAIKEIKRRDKEYKKEYKKGREDKKTLIRMEEVIAKLNFIYGEKP
;
A
#
# COMPACT_ATOMS: atom_id res chain seq x y z
N MET A 1 -4.85 29.02 4.28
CA MET A 1 -5.87 27.95 4.31
C MET A 1 -6.13 27.56 5.76
N LYS A 2 -7.39 27.39 6.18
CA LYS A 2 -7.72 26.79 7.49
C LYS A 2 -7.14 25.36 7.54
N LYS A 3 -6.60 24.93 8.69
CA LYS A 3 -6.10 23.57 8.90
C LYS A 3 -7.27 22.66 9.30
N GLY A 4 -7.45 21.55 8.59
CA GLY A 4 -8.36 20.46 8.96
C GLY A 4 -7.65 19.28 9.64
N PHE A 5 -6.32 19.23 9.56
CA PHE A 5 -5.50 18.12 10.00
C PHE A 5 -4.31 18.54 10.88
N SER A 6 -4.14 17.91 12.04
CA SER A 6 -2.93 17.97 12.86
C SER A 6 -1.98 16.83 12.52
N ASN A 7 -0.87 17.21 11.91
CA ASN A 7 0.19 16.29 11.51
C ASN A 7 0.84 15.56 12.70
N GLU A 8 0.96 16.26 13.82
CA GLU A 8 1.60 15.80 15.04
C GLU A 8 0.75 14.76 15.78
N LYS A 9 -0.54 15.06 16.02
CA LYS A 9 -1.50 14.13 16.64
C LYS A 9 -1.57 12.81 15.86
N TYR A 10 -1.59 12.91 14.53
CA TYR A 10 -1.53 11.74 13.65
C TYR A 10 -0.22 10.96 13.80
N LEU A 11 0.96 11.59 13.65
CA LEU A 11 2.24 10.88 13.72
C LEU A 11 2.44 10.19 15.07
N LEU A 12 2.02 10.82 16.18
CA LEU A 12 2.07 10.23 17.51
C LEU A 12 1.21 8.96 17.61
N LYS A 13 -0.09 9.04 17.27
CA LYS A 13 -1.02 7.90 17.34
C LYS A 13 -0.62 6.78 16.35
N GLN A 14 -0.22 7.16 15.14
CA GLN A 14 0.21 6.22 14.10
C GLN A 14 1.51 5.48 14.48
N LYS A 15 2.47 6.17 15.11
CA LYS A 15 3.69 5.54 15.65
C LYS A 15 3.36 4.54 16.74
N ILE A 16 2.54 4.92 17.72
CA ILE A 16 2.11 4.04 18.82
C ILE A 16 1.46 2.76 18.24
N LYS A 17 0.50 2.91 17.31
CA LYS A 17 -0.19 1.78 16.67
C LYS A 17 0.75 0.81 15.93
N VAL A 18 1.80 1.32 15.28
CA VAL A 18 2.82 0.48 14.64
C VAL A 18 3.67 -0.24 15.70
N LEU A 19 4.17 0.46 16.71
CA LEU A 19 5.01 -0.14 17.76
C LEU A 19 4.26 -1.20 18.56
N ASP A 20 3.00 -0.98 18.90
CA ASP A 20 2.17 -1.97 19.59
C ASP A 20 1.85 -3.19 18.72
N ARG A 21 1.84 -3.03 17.38
CA ARG A 21 1.80 -4.18 16.47
C ARG A 21 3.12 -4.94 16.45
N VAL A 22 4.27 -4.25 16.47
CA VAL A 22 5.61 -4.88 16.50
C VAL A 22 5.76 -5.74 17.76
N LYS A 23 5.44 -5.21 18.95
CA LYS A 23 5.53 -5.91 20.25
C LYS A 23 4.82 -7.28 20.29
N ARG A 24 3.84 -7.54 19.41
CA ARG A 24 3.10 -8.81 19.36
C ARG A 24 3.92 -9.98 18.80
N PHE A 25 5.06 -9.72 18.14
CA PHE A 25 5.82 -10.68 17.35
C PHE A 25 7.33 -10.55 17.58
N ASN A 26 8.12 -11.60 17.35
CA ASN A 26 9.58 -11.46 17.23
C ASN A 26 9.96 -10.70 15.94
N ARG A 27 9.13 -10.83 14.91
CA ARG A 27 9.27 -10.14 13.62
C ARG A 27 7.93 -9.66 13.10
N LEU A 28 7.86 -8.42 12.64
CA LEU A 28 6.73 -7.90 11.86
C LEU A 28 7.17 -7.51 10.45
N TYR A 29 6.56 -8.13 9.43
CA TYR A 29 6.63 -7.66 8.05
C TYR A 29 5.48 -6.67 7.79
N LEU A 30 5.81 -5.40 7.60
CA LEU A 30 4.87 -4.31 7.36
C LEU A 30 4.87 -3.92 5.87
N GLU A 31 3.83 -4.32 5.14
CA GLU A 31 3.61 -3.83 3.78
C GLU A 31 3.10 -2.39 3.82
N ILE A 32 3.81 -1.47 3.19
CA ILE A 32 3.36 -0.07 3.01
C ILE A 32 2.96 0.14 1.56
N GLY A 33 1.72 0.61 1.36
CA GLY A 33 1.18 0.96 0.06
C GLY A 33 1.35 2.43 -0.31
N GLY A 34 1.23 2.70 -1.61
CA GLY A 34 1.42 4.02 -2.20
C GLY A 34 2.86 4.56 -2.12
N LYS A 35 3.04 5.82 -2.53
CA LYS A 35 4.37 6.46 -2.56
C LYS A 35 4.79 6.91 -1.17
N LEU A 36 5.96 6.49 -0.71
CA LEU A 36 6.51 6.90 0.59
C LEU A 36 6.92 8.38 0.61
N SER A 37 7.63 8.86 -0.42
CA SER A 37 8.28 10.18 -0.42
C SER A 37 7.35 11.37 -0.69
N ALA A 38 6.14 11.13 -1.25
CA ALA A 38 5.29 12.22 -1.73
C ALA A 38 3.80 11.82 -1.88
N ASP A 39 3.09 11.65 -0.76
CA ASP A 39 1.63 11.43 -0.75
C ASP A 39 0.88 12.75 -1.02
N ASN A 40 0.84 13.12 -2.30
CA ASN A 40 0.21 14.35 -2.76
C ASN A 40 -1.32 14.31 -2.73
N HIS A 41 -1.94 13.12 -2.64
CA HIS A 41 -3.39 13.00 -2.58
C HIS A 41 -3.86 13.28 -1.14
N ALA A 42 -3.27 12.62 -0.15
CA ALA A 42 -3.54 12.88 1.26
C ALA A 42 -3.35 14.37 1.61
N ALA A 43 -2.27 15.00 1.15
CA ALA A 43 -2.00 16.42 1.40
C ALA A 43 -3.02 17.40 0.77
N ARG A 44 -3.83 16.98 -0.20
CA ARG A 44 -4.94 17.79 -0.75
C ARG A 44 -6.28 17.50 -0.09
N VAL A 45 -6.50 16.25 0.34
CA VAL A 45 -7.73 15.80 1.01
C VAL A 45 -7.75 16.20 2.50
N LEU A 46 -6.58 16.30 3.13
CA LEU A 46 -6.41 16.57 4.56
C LEU A 46 -5.56 17.84 4.77
N PRO A 47 -6.15 19.05 4.78
CA PRO A 47 -5.41 20.31 4.91
C PRO A 47 -4.58 20.39 6.21
N GLY A 48 -3.27 20.17 6.09
CA GLY A 48 -2.33 20.05 7.22
C GLY A 48 -1.52 18.77 7.23
N TYR A 49 -1.90 17.75 6.44
CA TYR A 49 -1.12 16.53 6.22
C TYR A 49 0.11 16.82 5.34
N LYS A 50 1.31 16.55 5.84
CA LYS A 50 2.55 16.67 5.06
C LYS A 50 2.69 15.54 4.05
N LYS A 51 3.09 15.86 2.82
CA LYS A 51 3.38 14.89 1.74
C LYS A 51 4.44 13.84 2.13
N THR A 52 5.31 14.19 3.07
CA THR A 52 6.42 13.39 3.63
C THR A 52 6.03 12.53 4.83
N ASN A 53 4.75 12.51 5.25
CA ASN A 53 4.34 11.84 6.49
C ASN A 53 4.73 10.37 6.60
N LYS A 54 4.74 9.61 5.50
CA LYS A 54 5.20 8.22 5.53
C LYS A 54 6.70 8.14 5.83
N ILE A 55 7.52 9.06 5.30
CA ILE A 55 8.95 9.19 5.65
C ILE A 55 9.13 9.59 7.12
N GLU A 56 8.38 10.59 7.60
CA GLU A 56 8.46 11.07 8.99
C GLU A 56 8.09 9.95 9.99
N LEU A 57 7.01 9.21 9.70
CA LEU A 57 6.63 8.02 10.46
C LEU A 57 7.73 6.96 10.46
N ILE A 58 8.25 6.57 9.28
CA ILE A 58 9.28 5.53 9.16
C ILE A 58 10.54 5.91 9.95
N LYS A 59 11.02 7.15 9.82
CA LYS A 59 12.18 7.65 10.58
C LYS A 59 11.91 7.64 12.09
N SER A 60 10.68 7.93 12.52
CA SER A 60 10.32 7.94 13.94
C SER A 60 10.34 6.56 14.63
N LEU A 61 10.36 5.47 13.86
CA LEU A 61 10.42 4.09 14.36
C LEU A 61 11.86 3.65 14.71
N LYS A 62 12.88 4.38 14.25
CA LYS A 62 14.33 4.17 14.47
C LYS A 62 14.91 2.84 13.96
N HIS A 63 14.38 1.70 14.38
CA HIS A 63 14.94 0.37 14.11
C HIS A 63 14.03 -0.41 13.17
N PHE A 64 14.40 -0.46 11.88
CA PHE A 64 13.70 -1.23 10.86
C PHE A 64 14.67 -1.65 9.75
N GLY A 65 14.38 -2.77 9.11
CA GLY A 65 14.92 -3.11 7.79
C GLY A 65 13.95 -2.67 6.71
N LEU A 66 14.43 -2.38 5.50
CA LEU A 66 13.59 -2.01 4.36
C LEU A 66 13.90 -2.88 3.15
N ILE A 67 12.88 -3.60 2.67
CA ILE A 67 12.89 -4.37 1.43
C ILE A 67 12.13 -3.58 0.37
N TYR A 68 12.79 -3.32 -0.76
CA TYR A 68 12.21 -2.63 -1.91
C TYR A 68 11.90 -3.61 -3.04
N CYS A 69 10.63 -3.90 -3.30
CA CYS A 69 10.22 -4.86 -4.31
C CYS A 69 10.05 -4.20 -5.69
N VAL A 70 10.57 -4.87 -6.71
CA VAL A 70 10.53 -4.51 -8.13
C VAL A 70 9.92 -5.71 -8.87
N ASN A 71 9.13 -5.50 -9.92
CA ASN A 71 8.56 -6.58 -10.72
C ASN A 71 9.33 -6.72 -12.04
N ALA A 72 9.80 -7.93 -12.35
CA ALA A 72 10.61 -8.23 -13.54
C ALA A 72 9.84 -7.99 -14.85
N LYS A 73 8.54 -8.35 -14.89
CA LYS A 73 7.65 -8.11 -16.04
C LYS A 73 7.46 -6.60 -16.27
N ASP A 74 7.31 -5.84 -15.19
CA ASP A 74 7.17 -4.38 -15.25
C ASP A 74 8.47 -3.69 -15.75
N LEU A 75 9.65 -4.27 -15.50
CA LEU A 75 10.93 -3.79 -16.05
C LEU A 75 11.09 -4.08 -17.56
N GLN A 76 10.58 -5.23 -18.01
CA GLN A 76 10.65 -5.66 -19.41
C GLN A 76 9.63 -4.95 -20.32
N SER A 77 8.49 -4.53 -19.74
CA SER A 77 7.43 -3.79 -20.44
C SER A 77 7.72 -2.30 -20.57
N GLU A 78 7.06 -1.63 -21.52
CA GLU A 78 7.04 -0.15 -21.63
C GLU A 78 6.23 0.55 -20.53
N LYS A 79 5.92 -0.13 -19.42
CA LYS A 79 5.06 0.38 -18.36
C LYS A 79 5.58 1.69 -17.79
N THR A 80 4.75 2.73 -17.90
CA THR A 80 5.01 4.05 -17.33
C THR A 80 4.24 4.26 -16.03
N LEU A 81 4.83 4.99 -15.08
CA LEU A 81 4.26 5.21 -13.75
C LEU A 81 3.98 6.69 -13.45
N GLY A 82 2.74 6.93 -13.00
CA GLY A 82 2.25 8.21 -12.49
C GLY A 82 2.16 9.32 -13.55
N LYS A 83 1.76 10.53 -13.12
CA LYS A 83 1.48 11.67 -14.02
C LYS A 83 2.63 12.07 -14.95
N LYS A 84 3.88 11.84 -14.54
CA LYS A 84 5.07 12.12 -15.37
C LYS A 84 5.45 10.98 -16.32
N ARG A 85 4.62 9.93 -16.43
CA ARG A 85 4.79 8.74 -17.28
C ARG A 85 6.25 8.25 -17.34
N ARG A 86 6.90 8.14 -16.17
CA ARG A 86 8.27 7.64 -16.11
C ARG A 86 8.27 6.14 -16.38
N ASN A 87 9.13 5.69 -17.28
CA ASN A 87 9.49 4.26 -17.39
C ASN A 87 9.76 3.68 -15.98
N TYR A 88 9.28 2.45 -15.76
CA TYR A 88 9.33 1.76 -14.46
C TYR A 88 10.72 1.77 -13.81
N GLN A 89 11.77 1.48 -14.59
CA GLN A 89 13.18 1.50 -14.15
C GLN A 89 13.60 2.89 -13.65
N LYS A 90 13.28 3.95 -14.40
CA LYS A 90 13.56 5.35 -14.01
C LYS A 90 12.79 5.76 -12.75
N GLN A 91 11.57 5.23 -12.54
CA GLN A 91 10.81 5.46 -11.32
C GLN A 91 11.42 4.72 -10.12
N VAL A 92 11.85 3.46 -10.26
CA VAL A 92 12.56 2.72 -9.21
C VAL A 92 13.85 3.42 -8.79
N LEU A 93 14.71 3.80 -9.75
CA LEU A 93 15.96 4.51 -9.44
C LEU A 93 15.71 5.83 -8.70
N LYS A 94 14.63 6.55 -9.05
CA LYS A 94 14.22 7.76 -8.33
C LYS A 94 13.76 7.45 -6.91
N ASP A 95 12.94 6.42 -6.70
CA ASP A 95 12.41 6.10 -5.38
C ASP A 95 13.52 5.63 -4.42
N LEU A 96 14.52 4.88 -4.93
CA LEU A 96 15.74 4.54 -4.19
C LEU A 96 16.58 5.79 -3.84
N SER A 97 16.69 6.75 -4.78
CA SER A 97 17.37 8.04 -4.56
C SER A 97 16.64 8.92 -3.53
N ASP A 98 15.31 8.98 -3.57
CA ASP A 98 14.49 9.67 -2.57
C ASP A 98 14.72 9.09 -1.16
N LEU A 99 14.70 7.76 -1.03
CA LEU A 99 14.96 7.09 0.25
C LEU A 99 16.35 7.43 0.80
N LYS A 100 17.39 7.39 -0.05
CA LYS A 100 18.74 7.82 0.31
C LYS A 100 18.78 9.28 0.75
N LYS A 101 18.11 10.20 0.04
CA LYS A 101 18.01 11.62 0.43
C LYS A 101 17.40 11.82 1.81
N TYR A 102 16.42 11.00 2.21
CA TYR A 102 15.81 11.07 3.54
C TYR A 102 16.61 10.37 4.65
N LYS A 103 17.78 9.79 4.33
CA LYS A 103 18.60 8.93 5.20
C LYS A 103 17.86 7.65 5.62
N ILE A 104 17.11 7.05 4.69
CA ILE A 104 16.51 5.72 4.86
C ILE A 104 17.33 4.71 4.06
N ASN A 105 17.97 3.78 4.76
CA ASN A 105 18.74 2.70 4.16
C ASN A 105 17.81 1.61 3.61
N ILE A 106 18.15 1.06 2.45
CA ILE A 106 17.49 -0.10 1.86
C ILE A 106 18.32 -1.33 2.23
N SER A 107 17.73 -2.28 2.95
CA SER A 107 18.38 -3.53 3.33
C SER A 107 18.55 -4.44 2.12
N ALA A 108 17.52 -4.55 1.27
CA ALA A 108 17.58 -5.31 0.02
C ALA A 108 16.60 -4.79 -1.04
N VAL A 109 16.96 -4.93 -2.30
CA VAL A 109 16.04 -4.83 -3.43
C VAL A 109 15.65 -6.24 -3.87
N VAL A 110 14.36 -6.51 -4.06
CA VAL A 110 13.89 -7.83 -4.51
C VAL A 110 13.26 -7.70 -5.88
N ILE A 111 13.87 -8.32 -6.89
CA ILE A 111 13.29 -8.44 -8.23
C ILE A 111 12.38 -9.66 -8.21
N THR A 112 11.08 -9.41 -8.14
CA THR A 112 9.99 -10.39 -8.06
C THR A 112 9.48 -10.79 -9.44
N ARG A 113 8.84 -11.96 -9.51
CA ARG A 113 8.23 -12.51 -10.74
C ARG A 113 9.24 -12.77 -11.86
N TYR A 114 10.50 -13.01 -11.49
CA TYR A 114 11.56 -13.26 -12.46
C TYR A 114 11.33 -14.60 -13.18
N SER A 115 11.44 -14.56 -14.50
CA SER A 115 11.28 -15.68 -15.42
C SER A 115 12.19 -15.46 -16.64
N LYS A 116 13.46 -15.12 -16.38
CA LYS A 116 14.53 -14.90 -17.38
C LYS A 116 14.40 -13.62 -18.22
N GLU A 117 13.74 -12.57 -17.72
CA GLU A 117 13.65 -11.28 -18.43
C GLU A 117 15.03 -10.62 -18.53
N LYS A 118 15.46 -10.30 -19.77
CA LYS A 118 16.73 -9.60 -20.02
C LYS A 118 16.80 -8.27 -19.28
N ALA A 119 15.73 -7.46 -19.34
CA ALA A 119 15.68 -6.16 -18.65
C ALA A 119 15.81 -6.28 -17.13
N ALA A 120 15.36 -7.40 -16.53
CA ALA A 120 15.48 -7.63 -15.10
C ALA A 120 16.91 -8.03 -14.68
N ARG A 121 17.60 -8.86 -15.50
CA ARG A 121 19.02 -9.18 -15.31
C ARG A 121 19.89 -7.94 -15.46
N ASP A 122 19.73 -7.23 -16.58
CA ASP A 122 20.52 -6.04 -16.88
C ASP A 122 20.29 -4.93 -15.81
N PHE A 123 19.07 -4.82 -15.26
CA PHE A 123 18.79 -3.89 -14.15
C PHE A 123 19.35 -4.37 -12.80
N ARG A 124 19.48 -5.67 -12.56
CA ARG A 124 20.17 -6.21 -11.37
C ARG A 124 21.60 -5.67 -11.29
N GLU A 125 22.34 -5.73 -12.39
CA GLU A 125 23.71 -5.23 -12.49
C GLU A 125 23.79 -3.72 -12.21
N VAL A 126 22.82 -2.92 -12.68
CA VAL A 126 22.74 -1.48 -12.39
C VAL A 126 22.53 -1.19 -10.90
N LEU A 127 21.82 -2.05 -10.18
CA LEU A 127 21.60 -1.94 -8.74
C LEU A 127 22.83 -2.43 -7.95
N GLU A 128 23.44 -3.54 -8.36
CA GLU A 128 24.66 -4.10 -7.77
C GLU A 128 25.85 -3.12 -7.91
N LYS A 129 26.02 -2.48 -9.09
CA LYS A 129 26.97 -1.37 -9.31
C LYS A 129 26.72 -0.15 -8.41
N LYS A 130 25.52 0.00 -7.83
CA LYS A 130 25.18 1.01 -6.82
C LYS A 130 25.38 0.54 -5.38
N LYS A 131 26.03 -0.62 -5.18
CA LYS A 131 26.28 -1.27 -3.89
C LYS A 131 24.98 -1.58 -3.11
N LEU A 132 23.90 -1.89 -3.84
CA LEU A 132 22.65 -2.39 -3.25
C LEU A 132 22.66 -3.92 -3.25
N GLN A 133 22.28 -4.53 -2.12
CA GLN A 133 22.02 -5.97 -2.07
C GLN A 133 20.76 -6.27 -2.90
N VAL A 134 20.86 -7.16 -3.88
CA VAL A 134 19.73 -7.57 -4.73
C VAL A 134 19.43 -9.05 -4.55
N SER A 135 18.15 -9.40 -4.43
CA SER A 135 17.66 -10.77 -4.40
C SER A 135 16.69 -11.00 -5.56
N ILE A 136 16.77 -12.17 -6.19
CA ILE A 136 15.85 -12.60 -7.24
C ILE A 136 14.79 -13.52 -6.64
N HIS A 137 13.53 -13.15 -6.79
CA HIS A 137 12.37 -14.00 -6.46
C HIS A 137 11.69 -14.42 -7.77
N ASN A 138 11.76 -15.72 -8.06
CA ASN A 138 11.24 -16.32 -9.29
C ASN A 138 9.71 -16.33 -9.32
N GLU A 139 9.14 -16.32 -10.53
CA GLU A 139 7.69 -16.48 -10.72
C GLU A 139 7.19 -17.82 -10.14
N ILE A 140 6.18 -17.75 -9.28
CA ILE A 140 5.55 -18.94 -8.69
C ILE A 140 4.38 -19.37 -9.58
N VAL A 141 4.62 -20.39 -10.42
CA VAL A 141 3.62 -20.92 -11.36
C VAL A 141 2.36 -21.38 -10.60
N GLY A 142 1.22 -20.82 -10.97
CA GLY A 142 -0.09 -21.11 -10.37
C GLY A 142 -0.42 -20.31 -9.09
N TYR A 143 0.45 -19.40 -8.64
CA TYR A 143 0.15 -18.52 -7.50
C TYR A 143 -1.05 -17.59 -7.80
N PRO A 144 -1.97 -17.34 -6.87
CA PRO A 144 -2.01 -17.79 -5.48
C PRO A 144 -2.86 -19.06 -5.24
N LYS A 145 -3.14 -19.85 -6.29
CA LYS A 145 -4.01 -21.05 -6.20
C LYS A 145 -3.18 -22.31 -5.87
N ASN A 146 -2.19 -22.62 -6.70
CA ASN A 146 -1.41 -23.86 -6.70
C ASN A 146 0.06 -23.60 -6.31
N ASN A 147 0.80 -24.67 -5.99
CA ASN A 147 2.25 -24.69 -5.69
C ASN A 147 2.79 -23.71 -4.63
N ILE A 148 1.91 -23.06 -3.88
CA ILE A 148 2.22 -21.92 -3.00
C ILE A 148 3.36 -22.22 -2.03
N LEU A 149 3.30 -23.33 -1.27
CA LEU A 149 4.34 -23.62 -0.27
C LEU A 149 5.70 -23.91 -0.90
N LYS A 150 5.75 -24.78 -1.92
CA LYS A 150 6.97 -25.10 -2.69
C LYS A 150 7.59 -23.85 -3.31
N GLY A 151 6.75 -23.01 -3.90
CA GLY A 151 7.17 -21.76 -4.55
C GLY A 151 7.59 -20.65 -3.59
N LEU A 152 7.04 -20.59 -2.37
CA LEU A 152 7.49 -19.65 -1.33
C LEU A 152 8.78 -20.11 -0.66
N SER A 153 8.93 -21.43 -0.44
CA SER A 153 10.12 -22.04 0.17
C SER A 153 11.34 -22.02 -0.73
N SER A 154 11.15 -22.04 -2.06
CA SER A 154 12.24 -21.98 -3.04
C SER A 154 12.80 -20.56 -3.27
N GLN A 155 12.16 -19.53 -2.72
CA GLN A 155 12.69 -18.16 -2.85
C GLN A 155 13.81 -17.91 -1.84
N PRO A 156 14.86 -17.14 -2.17
CA PRO A 156 15.90 -16.79 -1.23
C PRO A 156 15.36 -16.11 0.04
N TYR A 157 15.85 -16.58 1.20
CA TYR A 157 15.73 -15.86 2.46
C TYR A 157 16.69 -14.67 2.47
N ILE A 158 16.24 -13.55 3.03
CA ILE A 158 16.96 -12.27 3.07
C ILE A 158 17.31 -12.02 4.55
N PRO A 159 18.57 -12.24 4.96
CA PRO A 159 18.97 -12.11 6.35
C PRO A 159 18.98 -10.63 6.75
N ILE A 160 18.00 -10.23 7.57
CA ILE A 160 17.90 -8.90 8.16
C ILE A 160 17.59 -9.04 9.65
N GLU A 161 18.26 -8.29 10.52
CA GLU A 161 18.17 -8.48 11.97
C GLU A 161 16.99 -7.74 12.63
N ASN A 162 16.59 -6.58 12.10
CA ASN A 162 15.97 -5.45 12.86
C ASN A 162 14.55 -5.61 13.48
N SER A 163 13.97 -6.82 13.57
CA SER A 163 12.59 -7.13 14.05
C SER A 163 11.41 -6.51 13.26
N LEU A 164 11.41 -5.23 12.93
CA LEU A 164 10.46 -4.63 11.99
C LEU A 164 11.09 -4.64 10.59
N ILE A 165 10.38 -5.19 9.60
CA ILE A 165 10.78 -5.16 8.19
C ILE A 165 9.69 -4.47 7.38
N ILE A 166 10.02 -3.31 6.82
CA ILE A 166 9.15 -2.56 5.91
C ILE A 166 9.29 -3.15 4.51
N ILE A 167 8.18 -3.47 3.86
CA ILE A 167 8.13 -3.91 2.48
C ILE A 167 7.38 -2.85 1.65
N THR A 168 8.07 -2.29 0.66
CA THR A 168 7.56 -1.23 -0.21
C THR A 168 7.90 -1.51 -1.68
N GLY A 169 7.42 -0.69 -2.61
CA GLY A 169 7.71 -0.79 -4.04
C GLY A 169 7.10 0.39 -4.81
N PRO A 170 7.39 0.52 -6.12
CA PRO A 170 6.99 1.68 -6.91
C PRO A 170 5.48 1.74 -7.20
N ALA A 171 4.77 0.61 -7.12
CA ALA A 171 3.36 0.47 -7.47
C ALA A 171 2.66 -0.71 -6.76
N GLY A 172 1.35 -0.84 -7.00
CA GLY A 172 0.65 -2.12 -6.85
C GLY A 172 1.20 -3.15 -7.86
N GLY A 173 1.11 -4.44 -7.54
CA GLY A 173 1.63 -5.52 -8.39
C GLY A 173 3.15 -5.75 -8.32
N SER A 174 3.90 -4.98 -7.52
CA SER A 174 5.35 -5.17 -7.31
C SER A 174 5.73 -6.37 -6.43
N GLY A 175 4.84 -7.36 -6.22
CA GLY A 175 5.16 -8.60 -5.49
C GLY A 175 5.27 -8.52 -3.95
N LYS A 176 5.04 -7.35 -3.33
CA LYS A 176 5.22 -7.07 -1.88
C LYS A 176 4.72 -8.17 -0.94
N MET A 177 3.43 -8.53 -1.05
CA MET A 177 2.82 -9.60 -0.26
C MET A 177 3.49 -10.97 -0.45
N ALA A 178 3.89 -11.33 -1.67
CA ALA A 178 4.51 -12.63 -1.95
C ALA A 178 5.91 -12.72 -1.32
N VAL A 179 6.70 -11.63 -1.40
CA VAL A 179 7.98 -11.51 -0.70
C VAL A 179 7.76 -11.65 0.80
N ALA A 180 6.79 -10.92 1.37
CA ALA A 180 6.45 -11.04 2.79
C ALA A 180 6.14 -12.50 3.20
N MET A 181 5.25 -13.18 2.47
CA MET A 181 4.87 -14.56 2.76
C MET A 181 6.03 -15.56 2.63
N SER A 182 6.98 -15.32 1.70
CA SER A 182 8.20 -16.12 1.58
C SER A 182 9.11 -15.96 2.81
N GLN A 183 9.37 -14.72 3.23
CA GLN A 183 10.24 -14.48 4.38
C GLN A 183 9.59 -14.98 5.69
N ILE A 184 8.27 -14.81 5.83
CA ILE A 184 7.47 -15.38 6.92
C ILE A 184 7.56 -16.91 6.95
N TYR A 185 7.53 -17.59 5.80
CA TYR A 185 7.68 -19.05 5.73
C TYR A 185 9.04 -19.51 6.30
N HIS A 186 10.12 -18.87 5.87
CA HIS A 186 11.48 -19.18 6.34
C HIS A 186 11.66 -18.93 7.84
N GLU A 187 11.18 -17.80 8.36
CA GLU A 187 11.30 -17.50 9.79
C GLU A 187 10.39 -18.36 10.68
N ILE A 188 9.23 -18.81 10.19
CA ILE A 188 8.39 -19.78 10.91
C ILE A 188 9.07 -21.16 10.98
N LYS A 189 9.81 -21.57 9.94
CA LYS A 189 10.67 -22.77 10.00
C LYS A 189 11.79 -22.63 11.04
N GLN A 190 12.27 -21.41 11.29
CA GLN A 190 13.19 -21.06 12.38
C GLN A 190 12.48 -20.88 13.75
N LYS A 191 11.23 -21.37 13.90
CA LYS A 191 10.40 -21.30 15.12
C LYS A 191 10.08 -19.87 15.63
N LYS A 192 10.33 -18.81 14.86
CA LYS A 192 10.04 -17.42 15.25
C LYS A 192 8.53 -17.13 15.25
N LYS A 193 8.06 -16.31 16.19
CA LYS A 193 6.69 -15.75 16.19
C LYS A 193 6.63 -14.57 15.22
N VAL A 194 6.27 -14.83 13.97
CA VAL A 194 6.24 -13.80 12.91
C VAL A 194 4.83 -13.25 12.68
N GLY A 195 4.75 -11.96 12.35
CA GLY A 195 3.54 -11.24 11.94
C GLY A 195 3.64 -10.62 10.55
N PHE A 196 2.48 -10.41 9.91
CA PHE A 196 2.31 -9.52 8.77
C PHE A 196 1.43 -8.32 9.20
N ALA A 197 1.55 -7.15 8.58
CA ALA A 197 0.58 -6.06 8.69
C ALA A 197 0.60 -5.20 7.42
N LYS A 198 -0.47 -4.43 7.21
CA LYS A 198 -0.57 -3.50 6.07
C LYS A 198 -0.78 -2.07 6.55
N PHE A 199 -0.16 -1.11 5.88
CA PHE A 199 -0.35 0.32 6.09
C PHE A 199 -0.70 1.03 4.78
N GLU A 200 -1.95 1.48 4.70
CA GLU A 200 -2.50 2.34 3.65
C GLU A 200 -3.05 3.62 4.28
N THR A 201 -3.01 4.73 3.54
CA THR A 201 -3.57 6.01 4.00
C THR A 201 -5.10 6.02 3.88
N PHE A 202 -5.62 5.36 2.85
CA PHE A 202 -7.02 5.37 2.44
C PHE A 202 -7.48 3.97 1.97
N PRO A 203 -8.78 3.64 2.09
CA PRO A 203 -9.80 4.41 2.79
C PRO A 203 -9.54 4.50 4.31
N ILE A 204 -10.19 5.45 4.97
CA ILE A 204 -10.12 5.59 6.43
C ILE A 204 -11.22 4.70 7.02
N TRP A 205 -10.79 3.60 7.63
CA TRP A 205 -11.67 2.51 8.07
C TRP A 205 -12.73 2.90 9.10
N ASN A 206 -12.48 3.96 9.88
CA ASN A 206 -13.36 4.48 10.94
C ASN A 206 -14.01 5.83 10.59
N LEU A 207 -14.08 6.17 9.30
CA LEU A 207 -15.05 7.14 8.76
C LEU A 207 -16.12 6.39 7.96
N ASP A 208 -17.27 6.99 7.77
CA ASP A 208 -18.35 6.39 7.00
C ASP A 208 -17.97 6.11 5.55
N LEU A 209 -18.63 5.09 4.97
CA LEU A 209 -18.43 4.67 3.58
C LEU A 209 -18.63 5.83 2.60
N ASN A 210 -19.59 6.69 2.93
CA ASN A 210 -20.03 7.83 2.15
C ASN A 210 -19.37 9.14 2.57
N HIS A 211 -18.44 9.14 3.52
CA HIS A 211 -17.73 10.35 3.94
C HIS A 211 -16.88 10.92 2.78
N PRO A 212 -16.82 12.24 2.52
CA PRO A 212 -16.21 12.78 1.29
C PRO A 212 -14.73 12.42 1.14
N ILE A 213 -14.01 12.27 2.26
CA ILE A 213 -12.61 11.80 2.29
C ILE A 213 -12.48 10.38 1.72
N ASN A 214 -13.42 9.47 2.00
CA ASN A 214 -13.42 8.12 1.44
C ASN A 214 -13.85 8.14 -0.04
N ILE A 215 -14.85 8.95 -0.42
CA ILE A 215 -15.22 9.14 -1.85
C ILE A 215 -14.05 9.75 -2.65
N ALA A 216 -13.23 10.63 -2.04
CA ALA A 216 -12.03 11.19 -2.67
C ALA A 216 -10.95 10.14 -2.96
N TYR A 217 -10.91 9.04 -2.21
CA TYR A 217 -10.08 7.89 -2.55
C TYR A 217 -10.60 7.17 -3.80
N GLU A 218 -11.90 6.86 -3.89
CA GLU A 218 -12.51 6.28 -5.11
C GLU A 218 -12.22 7.15 -6.34
N ALA A 219 -12.40 8.48 -6.21
CA ALA A 219 -12.04 9.45 -7.25
C ALA A 219 -10.53 9.49 -7.59
N ALA A 220 -9.66 9.04 -6.68
CA ALA A 220 -8.22 8.99 -6.89
C ALA A 220 -7.74 7.66 -7.51
N THR A 221 -8.59 6.65 -7.50
CA THR A 221 -8.34 5.26 -7.94
C THR A 221 -9.37 4.76 -8.96
N ALA A 222 -10.15 5.64 -9.60
CA ALA A 222 -11.14 5.26 -10.61
C ALA A 222 -10.51 4.43 -11.75
N ASN A 223 -9.29 4.79 -12.18
CA ASN A 223 -8.51 4.03 -13.18
C ASN A 223 -7.99 2.66 -12.68
N LEU A 224 -8.09 2.40 -11.38
CA LEU A 224 -7.80 1.10 -10.78
C LEU A 224 -9.08 0.33 -10.44
N GLN A 225 -10.27 0.90 -10.65
CA GLN A 225 -11.57 0.32 -10.29
C GLN A 225 -11.65 -0.11 -8.81
N ASP A 226 -10.92 0.59 -7.93
CA ASP A 226 -11.06 0.40 -6.49
C ASP A 226 -12.36 1.07 -6.03
N GLU A 227 -13.18 0.31 -5.29
CA GLU A 227 -14.46 0.72 -4.74
C GLU A 227 -14.45 0.53 -3.23
N ASN A 228 -14.84 1.55 -2.47
CA ASN A 228 -14.99 1.40 -1.03
C ASN A 228 -16.21 0.54 -0.72
N GLN A 229 -16.09 -0.33 0.26
CA GLN A 229 -17.12 -1.26 0.70
C GLN A 229 -17.04 -1.45 2.22
N ILE A 230 -18.11 -1.94 2.85
CA ILE A 230 -18.06 -2.32 4.27
C ILE A 230 -17.25 -3.62 4.42
N ASP A 231 -16.31 -3.63 5.38
CA ASP A 231 -15.57 -4.82 5.77
C ASP A 231 -16.52 -5.82 6.44
N PHE A 232 -17.09 -6.73 5.64
CA PHE A 232 -18.01 -7.76 6.11
C PHE A 232 -17.35 -8.74 7.09
N TYR A 233 -16.02 -8.94 7.02
CA TYR A 233 -15.31 -9.76 8.00
C TYR A 233 -15.29 -9.07 9.37
N HIS A 234 -15.04 -7.75 9.41
CA HIS A 234 -15.05 -6.98 10.65
C HIS A 234 -16.46 -6.88 11.24
N LYS A 235 -17.46 -6.59 10.40
CA LYS A 235 -18.89 -6.57 10.80
C LYS A 235 -19.34 -7.92 11.34
N LYS A 236 -18.94 -9.05 10.72
CA LYS A 236 -19.24 -10.40 11.22
C LYS A 236 -18.52 -10.73 12.52
N ALA A 237 -17.26 -10.33 12.67
CA ALA A 237 -16.41 -10.69 13.82
C ALA A 237 -16.66 -9.86 15.08
N TYR A 238 -17.06 -8.59 14.94
CA TYR A 238 -17.14 -7.63 16.05
C TYR A 238 -18.44 -6.83 16.11
N LYS A 239 -19.38 -7.04 15.16
CA LYS A 239 -20.63 -6.25 15.01
C LYS A 239 -20.40 -4.74 14.79
N LYS A 240 -19.18 -4.34 14.44
CA LYS A 240 -18.78 -2.94 14.16
C LYS A 240 -18.65 -2.70 12.66
N ILE A 241 -19.10 -1.55 12.21
CA ILE A 241 -18.92 -1.09 10.82
C ILE A 241 -17.49 -0.57 10.66
N ALA A 242 -16.83 -0.99 9.58
CA ALA A 242 -15.54 -0.48 9.17
C ALA A 242 -15.51 -0.41 7.64
N VAL A 243 -14.84 0.60 7.08
CA VAL A 243 -14.69 0.78 5.63
C VAL A 243 -13.39 0.14 5.16
N ASN A 244 -13.47 -0.58 4.04
CA ASN A 244 -12.32 -1.08 3.30
C ASN A 244 -12.62 -0.93 1.79
N TYR A 245 -11.89 -1.60 0.91
CA TYR A 245 -12.15 -1.59 -0.52
C TYR A 245 -12.09 -2.98 -1.14
N ASN A 246 -12.83 -3.17 -2.23
CA ASN A 246 -13.05 -4.43 -2.94
C ASN A 246 -11.77 -5.30 -3.06
N ARG A 247 -10.68 -4.72 -3.57
CA ARG A 247 -9.41 -5.43 -3.80
C ARG A 247 -8.73 -5.89 -2.50
N ASP A 248 -8.79 -5.13 -1.41
CA ASP A 248 -8.17 -5.58 -0.15
C ASP A 248 -8.99 -6.63 0.58
N ILE A 249 -10.32 -6.56 0.46
CA ILE A 249 -11.24 -7.58 0.97
C ILE A 249 -10.98 -8.92 0.25
N GLU A 250 -10.75 -8.90 -1.07
CA GLU A 250 -10.33 -10.07 -1.84
C GLU A 250 -8.92 -10.54 -1.47
N ASN A 251 -7.93 -9.63 -1.44
CA ASN A 251 -6.56 -9.95 -1.07
C ASN A 251 -6.45 -10.54 0.34
N PHE A 252 -7.29 -10.10 1.29
CA PHE A 252 -7.33 -10.70 2.63
C PHE A 252 -7.79 -12.16 2.62
N LYS A 253 -8.75 -12.53 1.75
CA LYS A 253 -9.16 -13.93 1.54
C LYS A 253 -7.98 -14.77 1.03
N ILE A 254 -7.19 -14.23 0.11
CA ILE A 254 -6.00 -14.87 -0.46
C ILE A 254 -4.90 -14.99 0.59
N LEU A 255 -4.51 -13.87 1.21
CA LEU A 255 -3.49 -13.79 2.25
C LEU A 255 -3.82 -14.74 3.40
N ARG A 256 -5.07 -14.74 3.90
CA ARG A 256 -5.49 -15.64 4.97
C ARG A 256 -5.29 -17.11 4.60
N LYS A 257 -5.66 -17.55 3.39
CA LYS A 257 -5.44 -18.92 2.91
C LYS A 257 -3.94 -19.27 2.84
N ILE A 258 -3.11 -18.36 2.34
CA ILE A 258 -1.66 -18.56 2.26
C ILE A 258 -1.05 -18.65 3.68
N SER A 259 -1.37 -17.68 4.54
CA SER A 259 -0.89 -17.64 5.91
C SER A 259 -1.40 -18.82 6.74
N GLN A 260 -2.60 -19.37 6.48
CA GLN A 260 -3.07 -20.64 7.07
C GLN A 260 -2.18 -21.82 6.64
N LYS A 261 -1.86 -21.94 5.34
CA LYS A 261 -0.96 -23.01 4.83
C LYS A 261 0.44 -22.94 5.45
N ILE A 262 0.97 -21.74 5.68
CA ILE A 262 2.29 -21.49 6.29
C ILE A 262 2.25 -21.72 7.82
N THR A 263 1.40 -20.97 8.54
CA THR A 263 1.38 -20.94 10.02
C THR A 263 0.72 -22.16 10.67
N LYS A 264 -0.06 -22.94 9.90
CA LYS A 264 -0.98 -24.00 10.38
C LYS A 264 -2.05 -23.53 11.37
N LYS A 265 -2.28 -22.21 11.52
CA LYS A 265 -3.27 -21.64 12.45
C LYS A 265 -4.57 -21.25 11.74
N LYS A 266 -5.72 -21.57 12.34
CA LYS A 266 -7.07 -21.20 11.84
C LYS A 266 -7.26 -19.68 11.64
N ILE A 267 -6.62 -18.88 12.49
CA ILE A 267 -6.59 -17.41 12.45
C ILE A 267 -5.11 -16.95 12.44
N PRO A 268 -4.46 -16.85 11.28
CA PRO A 268 -3.08 -16.37 11.19
C PRO A 268 -2.93 -14.96 11.75
N PHE A 269 -1.82 -14.72 12.47
CA PHE A 269 -1.45 -13.44 13.09
C PHE A 269 -2.47 -12.84 14.09
N GLY A 270 -3.61 -13.51 14.32
CA GLY A 270 -4.72 -13.03 15.14
C GLY A 270 -5.67 -12.05 14.42
N TYR A 271 -5.70 -12.01 13.08
CA TYR A 271 -6.61 -11.13 12.33
C TYR A 271 -7.88 -11.85 11.89
N LYS A 272 -9.05 -11.28 12.23
CA LYS A 272 -10.36 -11.76 11.78
C LYS A 272 -10.83 -11.04 10.51
N SER A 273 -10.31 -9.83 10.23
CA SER A 273 -10.66 -9.00 9.08
C SER A 273 -9.46 -8.24 8.46
N PRO A 274 -9.58 -7.67 7.23
CA PRO A 274 -8.57 -6.76 6.69
C PRO A 274 -8.41 -5.48 7.53
N THR A 275 -9.48 -4.99 8.16
CA THR A 275 -9.39 -3.88 9.15
C THR A 275 -8.44 -4.23 10.31
N ASP A 276 -8.48 -5.46 10.83
CA ASP A 276 -7.55 -5.90 11.89
C ASP A 276 -6.09 -5.96 11.39
N MET A 277 -5.91 -6.39 10.14
CA MET A 277 -4.58 -6.47 9.49
C MET A 277 -3.98 -5.07 9.28
N GLY A 278 -4.82 -4.07 9.02
CA GLY A 278 -4.45 -2.67 8.87
C GLY A 278 -3.86 -2.03 10.13
N LEU A 279 -3.19 -0.89 9.93
CA LEU A 279 -2.60 -0.05 10.97
C LEU A 279 -3.02 1.43 10.92
N ASN A 280 -3.93 1.81 10.02
CA ASN A 280 -4.25 3.22 9.73
C ASN A 280 -4.91 3.95 10.93
N GLU A 281 -4.28 5.05 11.38
CA GLU A 281 -4.78 5.96 12.43
C GLU A 281 -5.05 7.39 11.93
N ILE A 282 -5.21 7.59 10.61
CA ILE A 282 -5.38 8.94 10.00
C ILE A 282 -6.51 9.75 10.65
N LYS A 283 -7.63 9.14 11.07
CA LYS A 283 -8.74 9.87 11.72
C LYS A 283 -8.29 10.65 12.96
N ALA A 284 -7.31 10.16 13.73
CA ALA A 284 -6.81 10.86 14.91
C ALA A 284 -6.06 12.16 14.60
N GLY A 285 -5.69 12.41 13.34
CA GLY A 285 -5.17 13.69 12.88
C GLY A 285 -6.25 14.69 12.45
N ILE A 286 -7.50 14.27 12.19
CA ILE A 286 -8.56 15.18 11.76
C ILE A 286 -8.97 16.05 12.96
N ILE A 287 -8.81 17.36 12.83
CA ILE A 287 -9.14 18.36 13.87
C ILE A 287 -10.28 19.29 13.46
N ASN A 288 -10.62 19.34 12.17
CA ASN A 288 -11.84 19.96 11.67
C ASN A 288 -12.30 19.16 10.45
N GLU A 289 -13.41 18.43 10.60
CA GLU A 289 -13.95 17.52 9.60
C GLU A 289 -14.51 18.27 8.39
N GLU A 290 -15.22 19.38 8.61
CA GLU A 290 -15.78 20.24 7.56
C GLU A 290 -14.73 20.75 6.57
N VAL A 291 -13.57 21.21 7.08
CA VAL A 291 -12.43 21.66 6.27
C VAL A 291 -11.83 20.52 5.44
N CYS A 292 -11.71 19.32 6.01
CA CYS A 292 -11.25 18.14 5.27
C CYS A 292 -12.28 17.68 4.24
N SER A 293 -13.57 17.70 4.55
CA SER A 293 -14.66 17.31 3.65
C SER A 293 -14.79 18.29 2.47
N LYS A 294 -14.73 19.60 2.70
CA LYS A 294 -14.66 20.62 1.63
C LYS A 294 -13.42 20.44 0.74
N ALA A 295 -12.27 20.09 1.32
CA ALA A 295 -11.04 19.82 0.57
C ALA A 295 -11.12 18.51 -0.24
N ALA A 296 -11.74 17.47 0.31
CA ALA A 296 -12.00 16.20 -0.36
C ALA A 296 -12.93 16.37 -1.58
N ILE A 297 -14.03 17.11 -1.44
CA ILE A 297 -14.95 17.48 -2.54
C ILE A 297 -14.18 18.20 -3.66
N LYS A 298 -13.29 19.14 -3.30
CA LYS A 298 -12.45 19.83 -4.27
C LYS A 298 -11.46 18.90 -4.97
N GLU A 299 -10.89 17.91 -4.28
CA GLU A 299 -10.05 16.87 -4.89
C GLU A 299 -10.84 15.98 -5.86
N ILE A 300 -12.08 15.59 -5.51
CA ILE A 300 -12.97 14.80 -6.39
C ILE A 300 -13.24 15.55 -7.70
N LYS A 301 -13.71 16.80 -7.63
CA LYS A 301 -13.93 17.66 -8.81
C LYS A 301 -12.65 17.90 -9.62
N ARG A 302 -11.47 17.90 -8.96
CA ARG A 302 -10.17 18.01 -9.63
C ARG A 302 -9.75 16.70 -10.32
N ARG A 303 -10.17 15.54 -9.82
CA ARG A 303 -9.94 14.22 -10.44
C ARG A 303 -10.79 14.02 -11.68
N ASP A 304 -12.05 14.40 -11.63
CA ASP A 304 -12.94 14.39 -12.80
C ASP A 304 -12.35 15.17 -13.99
N LYS A 305 -11.99 16.44 -13.76
CA LYS A 305 -11.34 17.29 -14.78
C LYS A 305 -9.99 16.73 -15.26
N GLU A 306 -9.26 16.01 -14.41
CA GLU A 306 -7.99 15.38 -14.78
C GLU A 306 -8.20 14.16 -15.68
N TYR A 307 -9.09 13.23 -15.31
CA TYR A 307 -9.36 12.04 -16.14
C TYR A 307 -10.00 12.41 -17.48
N LYS A 308 -10.96 13.35 -17.51
CA LYS A 308 -11.51 13.88 -18.77
C LYS A 308 -10.44 14.49 -19.68
N LYS A 309 -9.43 15.17 -19.11
CA LYS A 309 -8.30 15.74 -19.87
C LYS A 309 -7.33 14.68 -20.37
N GLU A 310 -7.05 13.62 -19.62
CA GLU A 310 -6.17 12.54 -20.09
C GLU A 310 -6.89 11.60 -21.08
N TYR A 311 -8.20 11.34 -20.93
CA TYR A 311 -9.01 10.62 -21.92
C TYR A 311 -8.97 11.31 -23.29
N LYS A 312 -9.19 12.64 -23.33
CA LYS A 312 -9.06 13.46 -24.56
C LYS A 312 -7.67 13.41 -25.23
N LYS A 313 -6.64 12.90 -24.55
CA LYS A 313 -5.28 12.72 -25.10
C LYS A 313 -4.98 11.26 -25.50
N GLY A 314 -5.96 10.35 -25.42
CA GLY A 314 -5.74 8.92 -25.58
C GLY A 314 -4.88 8.31 -24.46
N ARG A 315 -4.98 8.83 -23.23
CA ARG A 315 -4.08 8.48 -22.11
C ARG A 315 -4.73 7.79 -20.93
N GLU A 316 -6.05 7.60 -20.99
CA GLU A 316 -6.91 7.06 -19.94
C GLU A 316 -8.09 6.35 -20.62
N ASP A 317 -8.64 5.32 -19.99
CA ASP A 317 -9.67 4.48 -20.62
C ASP A 317 -11.10 5.01 -20.39
N LYS A 318 -12.03 4.69 -21.30
CA LYS A 318 -13.47 5.02 -21.13
C LYS A 318 -14.04 4.46 -19.82
N LYS A 319 -13.56 3.30 -19.37
CA LYS A 319 -13.92 2.68 -18.08
C LYS A 319 -13.56 3.55 -16.87
N THR A 320 -12.50 4.34 -16.95
CA THR A 320 -12.12 5.29 -15.90
C THR A 320 -13.09 6.46 -15.84
N LEU A 321 -13.58 6.95 -16.99
CA LEU A 321 -14.58 8.02 -17.04
C LEU A 321 -15.91 7.57 -16.45
N ILE A 322 -16.42 6.40 -16.86
CA ILE A 322 -17.66 5.82 -16.31
C ILE A 322 -17.56 5.69 -14.78
N ARG A 323 -16.45 5.13 -14.28
CA ARG A 323 -16.21 5.01 -12.84
C ARG A 323 -16.12 6.37 -12.12
N MET A 324 -15.61 7.40 -12.79
CA MET A 324 -15.57 8.76 -12.25
C MET A 324 -16.96 9.43 -12.26
N GLU A 325 -17.79 9.14 -13.27
CA GLU A 325 -19.17 9.61 -13.37
C GLU A 325 -20.03 9.02 -12.25
N GLU A 326 -19.91 7.71 -11.97
CA GLU A 326 -20.52 7.06 -10.79
C GLU A 326 -20.13 7.76 -9.48
N VAL A 327 -18.83 8.08 -9.31
CA VAL A 327 -18.31 8.73 -8.11
C VAL A 327 -18.82 10.18 -7.97
N ILE A 328 -19.02 10.89 -9.09
CA ILE A 328 -19.64 12.23 -9.09
C ILE A 328 -21.15 12.13 -8.78
N ALA A 329 -21.87 11.17 -9.38
CA ALA A 329 -23.29 10.94 -9.11
C ALA A 329 -23.52 10.60 -7.63
N LYS A 330 -22.72 9.67 -7.08
CA LYS A 330 -22.68 9.34 -5.64
C LYS A 330 -22.43 10.59 -4.80
N LEU A 331 -21.44 11.42 -5.15
CA LEU A 331 -21.15 12.64 -4.40
C LEU A 331 -22.32 13.64 -4.43
N ASN A 332 -22.92 13.88 -5.60
CA ASN A 332 -24.03 14.81 -5.77
C ASN A 332 -25.30 14.33 -5.05
N PHE A 333 -25.58 13.02 -5.05
CA PHE A 333 -26.70 12.44 -4.32
C PHE A 333 -26.60 12.64 -2.79
N ILE A 334 -25.38 12.66 -2.23
CA ILE A 334 -25.16 12.75 -0.78
C ILE A 334 -24.89 14.19 -0.32
N TYR A 335 -24.19 15.00 -1.14
CA TYR A 335 -23.69 16.34 -0.77
C TYR A 335 -23.98 17.43 -1.81
N GLY A 336 -24.80 17.14 -2.81
CA GLY A 336 -25.42 18.19 -3.62
C GLY A 336 -26.35 19.03 -2.76
N GLU A 337 -26.61 20.26 -3.21
CA GLU A 337 -27.74 21.03 -2.71
C GLU A 337 -29.01 20.22 -3.01
N LYS A 338 -29.85 20.00 -1.98
CA LYS A 338 -31.28 19.85 -2.25
C LYS A 338 -31.74 21.15 -2.92
N PRO A 339 -32.65 21.08 -3.91
CA PRO A 339 -33.18 22.29 -4.54
C PRO A 339 -33.79 23.25 -3.50
#